data_AF-A0A925PCU3-F1
#
_entry.id   AF-A0A925PCU3-F1
#
_cell.length_a   1.000
_cell.length_b   1.000
_cell.length_c   1.000
_cell.angle_alpha   90.00
_cell.angle_beta   90.00
_cell.angle_gamma   90.00
#
_symmetry.space_group_name_H-M   'P 1'
#
loop_
_entity.id
_entity.type
_entity.pdbx_description
1 polymer ?
#
loop_
_entity_poly.entity_id
_entity_poly.type
_entity_poly.pdbx_seq_one_letter_code
_entity_poly.pdbx_strand_id
1 'polypeptide(L)'
;MPLGLIGLFITVCGYFNLGLGNTYCGADGLVTGGLYRFSRNPQYTASIIGLVGLSIGANSVLTIALSAVMVGAYVMMALAEEDWLKQLYGPPYRDYCRQTARFLDVQGLIALAERRKPSRQTS
;
A
#
# COMPACT_ATOMS: atom_id res chain seq x y z
N MET A 1 -0.55 18.83 21.81
CA MET A 1 0.03 19.69 20.75
C MET A 1 1.35 19.19 20.18
N PRO A 2 2.34 18.61 20.92
CA PRO A 2 3.60 18.19 20.29
C PRO A 2 3.54 16.87 19.49
N LEU A 3 2.68 15.91 19.86
CA LEU A 3 2.56 14.62 19.16
C LEU A 3 1.97 14.74 17.74
N GLY A 4 1.07 15.70 17.51
CA GLY A 4 0.43 15.89 16.20
C GLY A 4 1.43 16.32 15.12
N LEU A 5 2.46 17.10 15.47
CA LEU A 5 3.48 17.57 14.54
C LEU A 5 4.47 16.46 14.14
N ILE A 6 4.80 15.56 15.07
CA ILE A 6 5.65 14.39 14.79
C ILE A 6 4.92 13.44 13.84
N GLY A 7 3.63 13.23 14.09
CA GLY A 7 2.77 12.43 13.24
C GLY A 7 2.61 13.00 11.83
N LEU A 8 2.41 14.32 11.72
CA LEU A 8 2.36 15.02 10.44
C LEU A 8 3.69 14.90 9.69
N PHE A 9 4.82 15.06 10.38
CA PHE A 9 6.15 14.97 9.79
C PHE A 9 6.44 13.58 9.22
N ILE A 10 6.11 12.51 9.95
CA ILE A 10 6.27 11.12 9.47
C ILE A 10 5.36 10.84 8.26
N THR A 11 4.13 11.37 8.28
CA THR A 11 3.17 11.19 7.18
C THR A 11 3.63 11.91 5.92
N VAL A 12 4.10 13.15 6.04
CA VAL A 12 4.64 13.94 4.94
C VAL A 12 5.89 13.25 4.37
N CYS A 13 6.81 12.78 5.21
CA CYS A 13 7.95 11.97 4.77
C CYS A 13 7.53 10.66 4.09
N GLY A 14 6.49 9.98 4.57
CA GLY A 14 5.92 8.79 3.94
C GLY A 14 5.37 9.07 2.54
N TYR A 15 4.63 10.17 2.38
CA TYR A 15 4.13 10.62 1.08
C TYR A 15 5.25 10.98 0.10
N PHE A 16 6.32 11.63 0.56
CA PHE A 16 7.48 11.92 -0.29
C PHE A 16 8.28 10.65 -0.66
N ASN A 17 8.24 9.59 0.15
CA ASN A 17 8.90 8.31 -0.15
C ASN A 17 8.08 7.40 -1.08
N LEU A 18 6.75 7.51 -1.07
CA LEU A 18 5.85 6.62 -1.82
C LEU A 18 5.80 6.88 -3.33
N GLY A 19 6.30 8.03 -3.81
CA GLY A 19 6.51 8.27 -5.23
C GLY A 19 5.22 8.42 -6.04
N LEU A 20 4.92 9.66 -6.44
CA LEU A 20 3.79 10.07 -7.30
C LEU A 20 3.77 9.44 -8.72
N GLY A 21 4.75 8.58 -9.05
CA GLY A 21 4.96 8.06 -10.40
C GLY A 21 4.25 6.75 -10.75
N ASN A 22 3.64 6.04 -9.79
CA ASN A 22 3.01 4.73 -10.03
C ASN A 22 1.48 4.75 -9.97
N THR A 23 0.87 5.91 -9.73
CA THR A 23 -0.56 6.05 -9.35
C THR A 23 -1.50 6.22 -10.54
N TYR A 24 -1.00 6.41 -11.76
CA TYR A 24 -1.87 6.63 -12.91
C TYR A 24 -1.46 5.74 -14.07
N CYS A 25 -2.43 4.97 -14.58
CA CYS A 25 -2.42 4.26 -15.85
C CYS A 25 -1.42 4.88 -16.84
N GLY A 26 -0.24 4.27 -16.93
CA GLY A 26 0.63 4.50 -18.08
C GLY A 26 -0.08 3.97 -19.33
N ALA A 27 0.22 4.56 -20.48
CA ALA A 27 -0.33 4.19 -21.79
C ALA A 27 -0.08 2.70 -22.20
N ASP A 28 0.62 1.93 -21.36
CA ASP A 28 1.18 0.60 -21.65
C ASP A 28 0.34 -0.59 -21.13
N GLY A 29 -0.85 -0.37 -20.57
CA GLY A 29 -1.78 -1.44 -20.16
C GLY A 29 -1.69 -1.87 -18.69
N LEU A 30 -2.11 -3.10 -18.40
CA LEU A 30 -2.23 -3.60 -17.02
C LEU A 30 -0.85 -3.84 -16.38
N VAL A 31 -0.50 -3.03 -15.38
CA VAL A 31 0.76 -3.16 -14.63
C VAL A 31 0.63 -4.20 -13.53
N THR A 32 1.44 -5.25 -13.59
CA THR A 32 1.50 -6.33 -12.58
C THR A 32 2.90 -6.54 -11.98
N GLY A 33 3.87 -5.71 -12.38
CA GLY A 33 5.27 -5.79 -11.97
C GLY A 33 5.62 -4.98 -10.71
N GLY A 34 6.84 -5.16 -10.20
CA GLY A 34 7.34 -4.41 -9.06
C GLY A 34 6.50 -4.62 -7.79
N LEU A 35 6.07 -3.54 -7.14
CA LEU A 35 5.22 -3.58 -5.95
C LEU A 35 3.85 -4.22 -6.21
N TYR A 36 3.36 -4.15 -7.45
CA TYR A 36 2.10 -4.77 -7.85
C TYR A 36 2.16 -6.31 -7.81
N ARG A 37 3.33 -6.93 -7.66
CA ARG A 37 3.43 -8.39 -7.42
C ARG A 37 3.03 -8.80 -6.01
N PHE A 38 3.10 -7.89 -5.04
CA PHE A 38 2.82 -8.16 -3.62
C PHE A 38 1.46 -7.62 -3.19
N SER A 39 0.91 -6.69 -3.94
CA SER A 39 -0.37 -6.06 -3.66
C SER A 39 -1.01 -5.60 -4.95
N ARG A 40 -2.29 -5.87 -5.14
CA ARG A 40 -3.04 -5.24 -6.23
C ARG A 40 -3.21 -3.74 -6.05
N ASN A 41 -3.08 -3.28 -4.81
CA ASN A 41 -3.34 -1.91 -4.38
C ASN A 41 -2.19 -1.40 -3.48
N PRO A 42 -0.95 -1.35 -3.96
CA PRO A 42 0.20 -1.03 -3.12
C PRO A 42 0.08 0.37 -2.50
N GLN A 43 -0.54 1.31 -3.22
CA GLN A 43 -0.84 2.66 -2.74
C GLN A 43 -1.80 2.67 -1.53
N TYR A 44 -2.96 2.02 -1.63
CA TYR A 44 -3.92 1.97 -0.52
C TYR A 44 -3.34 1.20 0.67
N THR A 45 -2.56 0.16 0.39
CA THR A 45 -1.88 -0.62 1.43
C THR A 45 -0.92 0.25 2.23
N ALA A 46 -0.06 1.01 1.55
CA ALA A 46 0.87 1.90 2.22
C ALA A 46 0.15 3.01 3.00
N SER A 47 -0.91 3.58 2.43
CA SER A 47 -1.75 4.58 3.12
C SER A 47 -2.41 4.02 4.38
N ILE A 48 -2.96 2.81 4.32
CA ILE A 48 -3.58 2.14 5.49
C ILE A 48 -2.52 1.87 6.57
N ILE A 49 -1.36 1.34 6.21
CA ILE A 49 -0.26 1.07 7.16
C ILE A 49 0.22 2.38 7.80
N GLY A 50 0.45 3.42 7.01
CA GLY A 50 0.90 4.72 7.50
C GLY A 50 -0.12 5.36 8.44
N LEU A 51 -1.40 5.31 8.06
CA LEU A 51 -2.50 5.87 8.86
C LEU A 51 -2.67 5.14 10.19
N VAL A 52 -2.59 3.80 10.21
CA VAL A 52 -2.69 3.00 11.44
C VAL A 52 -1.46 3.23 12.32
N GLY A 53 -0.25 3.27 11.75
CA GLY A 53 0.96 3.57 12.50
C GLY A 53 0.90 4.96 13.16
N LEU A 54 0.38 5.95 12.42
CA LEU A 54 0.16 7.30 12.93
C LEU A 54 -0.87 7.34 14.06
N SER A 55 -1.99 6.64 13.91
CA SER A 55 -3.07 6.68 14.90
C SER A 55 -2.67 6.01 16.21
N ILE A 56 -1.89 4.94 16.15
CA ILE A 56 -1.28 4.29 17.32
C ILE A 56 -0.27 5.26 17.99
N GLY A 57 0.60 5.91 17.21
CA GLY A 57 1.58 6.86 17.73
C GLY A 57 0.97 8.09 18.39
N ALA A 58 -0.22 8.52 17.95
CA ALA A 58 -0.96 9.62 18.55
C ALA A 58 -1.59 9.27 19.91
N ASN A 59 -1.72 7.97 20.24
CA ASN A 59 -2.27 7.44 21.49
C ASN A 59 -3.60 8.10 21.92
N SER A 60 -4.51 8.30 20.96
CA SER A 60 -5.81 8.92 21.18
C SER A 60 -6.93 8.06 20.63
N VAL A 61 -7.95 7.80 21.46
CA VAL A 61 -9.13 7.05 21.04
C VAL A 61 -9.82 7.72 19.85
N LEU A 62 -9.83 9.05 19.82
CA LEU A 62 -10.39 9.81 18.70
C LEU A 62 -9.59 9.58 17.41
N THR A 63 -8.26 9.59 17.47
CA THR A 63 -7.42 9.36 16.28
C THR A 63 -7.53 7.93 15.79
N ILE A 64 -7.67 6.97 16.70
CA ILE A 64 -7.92 5.56 16.35
C ILE A 64 -9.29 5.43 15.65
N ALA A 65 -10.35 6.03 16.22
CA ALA A 65 -11.69 5.98 15.62
C ALA A 65 -11.72 6.61 14.22
N LEU A 66 -11.13 7.80 14.05
CA LEU A 66 -11.02 8.47 12.74
C LEU A 66 -10.17 7.65 11.76
N SER A 67 -9.09 7.02 12.23
CA SER A 67 -8.28 6.14 11.38
C SER A 67 -9.06 4.93 10.90
N ALA A 68 -9.91 4.33 11.73
CA ALA A 68 -10.74 3.19 11.32
C ALA A 68 -11.74 3.58 10.21
N VAL A 69 -12.36 4.76 10.31
CA VAL A 69 -13.25 5.29 9.27
C VAL A 69 -12.48 5.49 7.95
N MET A 70 -11.29 6.08 8.03
CA MET A 70 -10.45 6.33 6.86
C MET A 70 -9.92 5.04 6.21
N VAL A 71 -9.57 4.03 7.01
CA VAL A 71 -9.25 2.69 6.50
C VAL A 71 -10.43 2.11 5.74
N GLY A 72 -11.65 2.23 6.27
CA GLY A 72 -12.87 1.84 5.56
C GLY A 72 -13.02 2.55 4.21
N ALA A 73 -12.75 3.86 4.16
CA ALA A 73 -12.78 4.62 2.92
C ALA A 73 -11.75 4.11 1.89
N TYR A 74 -10.51 3.85 2.29
CA TYR A 74 -9.49 3.29 1.40
C TYR A 74 -9.85 1.89 0.89
N VAL A 75 -10.46 1.05 1.73
CA VAL A 75 -10.95 -0.26 1.30
C VAL A 75 -12.05 -0.11 0.25
N MET A 76 -13.00 0.81 0.45
CA MET A 76 -14.06 1.07 -0.54
C MET A 76 -13.49 1.60 -1.87
N MET A 77 -12.52 2.52 -1.82
CA MET A 77 -11.84 3.02 -3.02
C MET A 77 -11.12 1.90 -3.77
N ALA A 78 -10.38 1.05 -3.05
CA ALA A 78 -9.73 -0.12 -3.65
C ALA A 78 -10.74 -1.03 -4.35
N LEU A 79 -11.87 -1.34 -3.71
CA LEU A 79 -12.92 -2.17 -4.31
C LEU A 79 -13.50 -1.56 -5.59
N ALA A 80 -13.81 -0.27 -5.57
CA ALA A 80 -14.32 0.45 -6.74
C ALA A 80 -13.31 0.44 -7.90
N GLU A 81 -12.02 0.65 -7.59
CA GLU A 81 -10.94 0.59 -8.57
C GLU A 81 -10.78 -0.82 -9.15
N GLU A 82 -10.80 -1.87 -8.32
CA GLU A 82 -10.74 -3.25 -8.79
C GLU A 82 -11.92 -3.60 -9.71
N ASP A 83 -13.12 -3.11 -9.40
CA ASP A 83 -14.31 -3.36 -10.22
C ASP A 83 -14.25 -2.61 -11.55
N TRP A 84 -13.72 -1.39 -11.56
CA TRP A 84 -13.43 -0.67 -12.80
C TRP A 84 -12.36 -1.39 -13.64
N LEU A 85 -11.27 -1.85 -13.03
CA LEU A 85 -10.20 -2.60 -13.71
C LEU A 85 -10.68 -3.95 -14.26
N LYS A 86 -11.59 -4.65 -13.57
CA LYS A 86 -12.23 -5.87 -14.09
C LYS A 86 -13.02 -5.60 -15.37
N GLN A 87 -13.70 -4.45 -15.45
CA GLN A 87 -14.47 -4.07 -16.64
C GLN A 87 -13.55 -3.63 -17.78
N LEU A 88 -12.50 -2.87 -17.47
CA LEU A 88 -11.56 -2.35 -18.45
C LEU A 88 -10.66 -3.44 -19.07
N TYR A 89 -10.08 -4.31 -18.23
CA TYR A 89 -9.08 -5.29 -18.66
C TYR A 89 -9.60 -6.72 -18.75
N GLY A 90 -10.78 -7.03 -18.20
CA GLY A 90 -11.43 -8.32 -18.39
C GLY A 90 -10.62 -9.53 -17.86
N PRO A 91 -10.45 -10.61 -18.64
CA PRO A 91 -9.77 -11.84 -18.19
C PRO A 91 -8.33 -11.65 -17.67
N PRO A 92 -7.44 -10.86 -18.32
CA PRO A 92 -6.11 -10.55 -17.80
C PRO A 92 -6.09 -10.09 -16.34
N TYR A 93 -7.03 -9.21 -15.97
CA TYR A 93 -7.11 -8.72 -14.59
C TYR A 93 -7.64 -9.77 -13.61
N ARG A 94 -8.54 -10.66 -14.06
CA ARG A 94 -9.04 -11.77 -13.23
C ARG A 94 -7.93 -12.77 -12.91
N ASP A 95 -7.06 -13.08 -13.86
CA ASP A 95 -5.92 -13.98 -13.64
C ASP A 95 -4.90 -13.35 -12.71
N TYR A 96 -4.65 -12.05 -12.84
CA TYR A 96 -3.84 -11.30 -11.89
C TYR A 96 -4.44 -11.32 -10.46
N CYS A 97 -5.76 -11.18 -10.32
CA CYS A 97 -6.43 -11.25 -9.02
C CYS A 97 -6.32 -12.61 -8.32
N ARG A 98 -6.11 -13.70 -9.07
CA ARG A 98 -5.90 -15.04 -8.52
C ARG A 98 -4.48 -15.23 -7.96
N GLN A 99 -3.51 -14.48 -8.47
CA GLN A 99 -2.09 -14.63 -8.14
C GLN A 99 -1.62 -13.62 -7.08
N THR A 100 -2.33 -12.49 -6.93
CA THR A 100 -1.88 -11.38 -6.10
C THR A 100 -2.88 -11.01 -5.01
N ALA A 101 -2.39 -10.86 -3.78
CA ALA A 101 -3.18 -10.38 -2.66
C ALA A 101 -3.77 -8.97 -2.90
N ARG A 102 -4.94 -8.68 -2.33
CA ARG A 102 -5.58 -7.35 -2.48
C ARG A 102 -4.73 -6.23 -1.89
N PHE A 103 -4.28 -6.43 -0.65
CA PHE A 103 -3.57 -5.41 0.13
C PHE A 103 -2.12 -5.81 0.40
N LEU A 104 -1.84 -6.98 0.97
CA LEU A 104 -0.43 -7.34 1.21
C LEU A 104 -0.22 -8.85 1.21
N ASP A 105 0.66 -9.32 0.33
CA ASP A 105 1.32 -10.60 0.46
C ASP A 105 2.58 -10.44 1.32
N VAL A 106 2.40 -10.67 2.62
CA VAL A 106 3.49 -10.56 3.61
C VAL A 106 4.58 -11.59 3.34
N GLN A 107 4.23 -12.79 2.86
CA GLN A 107 5.20 -13.87 2.65
C GLN A 107 6.09 -13.57 1.45
N GLY A 108 5.51 -13.16 0.33
CA GLY A 108 6.28 -12.74 -0.84
C GLY A 108 7.21 -11.55 -0.54
N LEU A 109 6.73 -10.58 0.25
CA LEU A 109 7.51 -9.39 0.59
C LEU A 109 8.67 -9.72 1.54
N ILE A 110 8.45 -10.58 2.55
CA ILE A 110 9.51 -11.07 3.43
C ILE A 110 10.57 -11.85 2.63
N ALA A 111 10.15 -12.77 1.76
CA ALA A 111 11.07 -13.54 0.93
C ALA A 111 11.91 -12.65 0.00
N LEU A 112 11.36 -11.54 -0.51
CA LEU A 112 12.12 -10.54 -1.26
C LEU A 112 13.13 -9.81 -0.37
N ALA A 113 12.71 -9.38 0.81
CA ALA A 113 13.57 -8.66 1.76
C ALA A 113 14.75 -9.53 2.24
N GLU A 114 14.52 -10.82 2.47
CA GLU A 114 15.55 -11.80 2.81
C GLU A 114 16.54 -12.01 1.67
N ARG A 115 16.07 -12.11 0.43
CA ARG A 115 16.93 -12.20 -0.77
C ARG A 115 17.76 -10.94 -1.02
N ARG A 116 17.28 -9.78 -0.57
CA ARG A 116 17.98 -8.49 -0.71
C ARG A 116 19.03 -8.23 0.37
N LYS A 117 19.06 -9.02 1.46
CA LYS A 117 20.15 -8.93 2.44
C LYS A 117 21.44 -9.37 1.73
N PRO A 118 22.41 -8.46 1.49
CA PRO A 118 23.68 -8.86 0.92
C PRO A 118 24.31 -9.84 1.90
N SER A 119 24.86 -10.93 1.38
CA SER A 119 25.80 -11.78 2.11
C SER A 119 26.86 -10.89 2.74
N ARG A 120 26.75 -10.64 4.06
CA ARG A 120 27.91 -10.28 4.87
C ARG A 120 28.81 -11.52 4.91
N GLN A 121 29.61 -11.71 3.88
CA GLN A 121 30.81 -12.54 3.89
C GLN A 121 31.99 -11.56 3.87
N THR A 122 32.55 -11.24 5.03
CA THR A 122 33.83 -11.80 5.53
C THR A 122 35.01 -11.48 4.62
N SER A 123 35.78 -10.47 5.01
CA SER A 123 37.22 -10.53 5.21
C SER A 123 37.62 -9.46 6.20
#